data_AF-A0A2B4RB61-F1
#
_entry.id   AF-A0A2B4RB61-F1
#
_cell.length_a   1.000
_cell.length_b   1.000
_cell.length_c   1.000
_cell.angle_alpha   90.00
_cell.angle_beta   90.00
_cell.angle_gamma   90.00
#
_symmetry.space_group_name_H-M   'P 1'
#
loop_
_entity.id
_entity.type
_entity.pdbx_description
1 polymer ?
#
loop_
_entity_poly.entity_id
_entity_poly.type
_entity_poly.pdbx_seq_one_letter_code
_entity_poly.pdbx_strand_id
1 'polypeptide(L)'
;MLCPICNPEQPEILNYLKSVGLCKSEDEDTITMRQLFVEEIMKFDEELLAFFPNEDREAFVERAQEFRRQGTFDTAIGEPNAPVLQLVRDAKALVKALNRLKKRDDIVITRPDKGSGVVMDKAGYTRLLSAASIDDSSKLLRADEKRAKSHCRPPKHFHPLLKEEKDVNMILREVLLQNIADSLSPKGSRPAHLCGLLKTHKANLSMRPILSETGTYDYNLSKWLEEKLKPLSMNDFTITDAIRFSEEIRNSPIGEDDILVPYDVTALFTNFPLNGTINILVEKAFVDDWFNQTYDLNLQNDQLTKLLKIASHR
;
A
#
# COMPACT_ATOMS: atom_id res chain seq x y z
N MET A 1 17.97 -23.97 -35.79
CA MET A 1 18.70 -24.35 -34.57
C MET A 1 18.35 -23.33 -33.50
N LEU A 2 17.53 -23.72 -32.52
CA LEU A 2 17.12 -22.85 -31.42
C LEU A 2 18.30 -22.68 -30.47
N CYS A 3 18.68 -21.43 -30.17
CA CYS A 3 19.73 -21.12 -29.21
C CYS A 3 19.19 -21.35 -27.78
N PRO A 4 19.90 -22.07 -26.90
CA PRO A 4 19.50 -22.30 -25.51
C PRO A 4 19.84 -21.06 -24.67
N ILE A 5 19.13 -19.95 -24.88
CA ILE A 5 19.28 -18.74 -24.07
C ILE A 5 18.16 -18.74 -23.04
N CYS A 6 18.39 -19.39 -21.90
CA CYS A 6 17.83 -19.08 -20.58
C CYS A 6 18.09 -20.28 -19.65
N ASN A 7 19.35 -20.53 -19.30
CA ASN A 7 19.63 -21.30 -18.08
C ASN A 7 19.81 -20.29 -16.91
N PRO A 8 18.89 -20.24 -15.93
CA PRO A 8 18.93 -19.27 -14.83
C PRO A 8 20.15 -19.42 -13.91
N GLU A 9 20.95 -20.47 -14.06
CA GLU A 9 22.19 -20.69 -13.29
C GLU A 9 23.42 -19.97 -13.87
N GLN A 10 23.31 -19.28 -15.02
CA GLN A 10 24.43 -18.54 -15.57
C GLN A 10 24.80 -17.33 -14.67
N PRO A 11 26.08 -17.16 -14.28
CA PRO A 11 26.52 -16.10 -13.36
C PRO A 11 26.17 -14.69 -13.83
N GLU A 12 26.15 -14.47 -15.14
CA GLU A 12 25.81 -13.19 -15.77
C GLU A 12 24.32 -12.84 -15.61
N ILE A 13 23.43 -13.82 -15.80
CA ILE A 13 21.99 -13.66 -15.59
C ILE A 13 21.71 -13.48 -14.09
N LEU A 14 22.36 -14.26 -13.22
CA LEU A 14 22.20 -14.11 -11.78
C LEU A 14 22.71 -12.74 -11.28
N ASN A 15 23.83 -12.25 -11.81
CA ASN A 15 24.35 -10.91 -11.49
C ASN A 15 23.45 -9.81 -12.04
N TYR A 16 22.88 -9.99 -13.23
CA TYR A 16 21.88 -9.07 -13.77
C TYR A 16 20.61 -9.06 -12.90
N LEU A 17 20.07 -10.22 -12.54
CA LEU A 17 18.91 -10.38 -11.65
C LEU A 17 19.17 -9.78 -10.26
N LYS A 18 20.39 -9.91 -9.72
CA LYS A 18 20.82 -9.21 -8.49
C LYS A 18 20.88 -7.69 -8.70
N SER A 19 21.42 -7.22 -9.82
CA SER A 19 21.53 -5.79 -10.14
C SER A 19 20.15 -5.11 -10.31
N VAL A 20 19.15 -5.83 -10.80
CA VAL A 20 17.75 -5.35 -10.90
C VAL A 20 16.90 -5.68 -9.66
N GLY A 21 17.50 -6.25 -8.61
CA GLY A 21 16.87 -6.47 -7.32
C GLY A 21 15.86 -7.64 -7.27
N LEU A 22 15.98 -8.60 -8.18
CA LEU A 22 15.14 -9.82 -8.26
C LEU A 22 15.69 -10.99 -7.43
N CYS A 23 17.00 -11.00 -7.12
CA CYS A 23 17.62 -11.93 -6.17
C CYS A 23 18.20 -11.13 -4.99
N LYS A 24 17.36 -10.79 -4.01
CA LYS A 24 17.77 -9.95 -2.88
C LYS A 24 18.46 -10.78 -1.79
N SER A 25 19.55 -10.24 -1.22
CA SER A 25 20.00 -10.63 0.12
C SER A 25 18.97 -10.19 1.15
N GLU A 26 18.94 -10.85 2.31
CA GLU A 26 18.09 -10.43 3.42
C GLU A 26 18.47 -9.00 3.87
N ASP A 27 17.47 -8.18 4.18
CA ASP A 27 17.70 -6.82 4.69
C ASP A 27 17.89 -6.81 6.21
N GLU A 28 18.50 -5.75 6.74
CA GLU A 28 18.75 -5.55 8.18
C GLU A 28 17.49 -5.68 9.03
N ASP A 29 16.33 -5.27 8.49
CA ASP A 29 15.06 -5.38 9.18
C ASP A 29 14.58 -6.85 9.26
N THR A 30 14.81 -7.65 8.22
CA THR A 30 14.55 -9.10 8.18
C THR A 30 15.50 -9.85 9.13
N ILE A 31 16.76 -9.42 9.23
CA ILE A 31 17.72 -9.92 10.23
C ILE A 31 17.21 -9.60 11.65
N THR A 32 16.80 -8.35 11.88
CA THR A 32 16.25 -7.88 13.16
C THR A 32 14.99 -8.66 13.54
N MET A 33 14.11 -8.96 12.57
CA MET A 33 12.91 -9.76 12.79
C MET A 33 13.23 -11.17 13.27
N ARG A 34 14.15 -11.86 12.60
CA ARG A 34 14.59 -13.18 13.01
C ARG A 34 15.23 -13.17 14.38
N GLN A 35 16.01 -12.13 14.68
CA GLN A 35 16.64 -11.98 15.98
C GLN A 35 15.61 -11.79 17.10
N LEU A 36 14.69 -10.83 16.95
CA LEU A 36 13.61 -10.58 17.91
C LEU A 36 12.69 -11.80 18.08
N PHE A 37 12.41 -12.50 16.99
CA PHE A 37 11.60 -13.71 16.99
C PHE A 37 12.28 -14.84 17.79
N VAL A 38 13.56 -15.08 17.55
CA VAL A 38 14.32 -16.10 18.30
C VAL A 38 14.48 -15.68 19.76
N GLU A 39 14.77 -14.41 20.04
CA GLU A 39 14.79 -13.91 21.42
C GLU A 39 13.44 -14.12 22.13
N GLU A 40 12.31 -13.93 21.45
CA GLU A 40 10.99 -14.14 22.04
C GLU A 40 10.65 -15.62 22.24
N ILE A 41 11.08 -16.51 21.33
CA ILE A 41 11.02 -17.97 21.52
C ILE A 41 11.85 -18.38 22.73
N MET A 42 13.05 -17.84 22.88
CA MET A 42 13.99 -18.19 23.94
C MET A 42 13.58 -17.67 25.32
N LYS A 43 12.64 -16.72 25.41
CA LYS A 43 12.13 -16.17 26.68
C LYS A 43 11.14 -17.08 27.43
N PHE A 44 10.68 -18.20 26.88
CA PHE A 44 9.59 -19.01 27.48
C PHE A 44 9.90 -20.48 27.74
N ASP A 45 9.15 -21.00 28.73
CA ASP A 45 9.40 -22.08 29.68
C ASP A 45 8.83 -23.46 29.24
N GLU A 46 9.05 -24.52 30.05
CA GLU A 46 8.77 -25.96 29.83
C GLU A 46 7.51 -26.34 29.02
N GLU A 47 6.47 -25.50 28.98
CA GLU A 47 5.33 -25.62 28.05
C GLU A 47 5.75 -25.80 26.59
N LEU A 48 6.77 -25.08 26.12
CA LEU A 48 7.25 -25.15 24.73
C LEU A 48 7.96 -26.49 24.48
N LEU A 49 8.77 -26.94 25.44
CA LEU A 49 9.42 -28.27 25.42
C LEU A 49 8.37 -29.41 25.46
N ALA A 50 7.26 -29.21 26.17
CA ALA A 50 6.14 -30.16 26.20
C ALA A 50 5.44 -30.33 24.84
N PHE A 51 5.56 -29.35 23.91
CA PHE A 51 5.10 -29.50 22.52
C PHE A 51 6.09 -30.28 21.64
N PHE A 52 7.34 -30.43 22.09
CA PHE A 52 8.40 -31.20 21.43
C PHE A 52 8.89 -32.35 22.32
N PRO A 53 8.02 -33.30 22.70
CA PRO A 53 8.32 -34.32 23.71
C PRO A 53 9.46 -35.28 23.32
N ASN A 54 9.88 -35.26 22.06
CA ASN A 54 10.94 -36.11 21.51
C ASN A 54 12.23 -35.33 21.18
N GLU A 55 12.28 -34.03 21.45
CA GLU A 55 13.45 -33.19 21.15
C GLU A 55 14.09 -32.71 22.46
N ASP A 56 15.41 -32.89 22.57
CA ASP A 56 16.16 -32.33 23.67
C ASP A 56 16.25 -30.80 23.58
N ARG A 57 16.33 -30.14 24.73
CA ARG A 57 16.40 -28.68 24.86
C ARG A 57 17.58 -28.10 24.07
N GLU A 58 18.71 -28.79 24.05
CA GLU A 58 19.89 -28.38 23.29
C GLU A 58 19.62 -28.34 21.79
N ALA A 59 18.96 -29.37 21.23
CA ALA A 59 18.62 -29.45 19.82
C ALA A 59 17.60 -28.36 19.40
N PHE A 60 16.65 -28.03 20.29
CA PHE A 60 15.73 -26.92 20.07
C PHE A 60 16.44 -25.57 20.04
N VAL A 61 17.37 -25.35 20.98
CA VAL A 61 18.18 -24.12 21.02
C VAL A 61 19.05 -24.00 19.78
N GLU A 62 19.68 -25.09 19.34
CA GLU A 62 20.51 -25.14 18.14
C GLU A 62 19.70 -24.78 16.89
N ARG A 63 18.52 -25.38 16.69
CA ARG A 63 17.63 -25.03 15.56
C ARG A 63 17.17 -23.58 15.60
N ALA A 64 16.84 -23.05 16.77
CA ALA A 64 16.43 -21.67 16.89
C ALA A 64 17.60 -20.69 16.64
N GLN A 65 18.82 -21.05 17.02
CA GLN A 65 20.04 -20.30 16.66
C GLN A 65 20.38 -20.44 15.16
N GLU A 66 20.10 -21.58 14.56
CA GLU A 66 20.28 -21.78 13.13
C GLU A 66 19.30 -20.95 12.32
N PHE A 67 18.02 -20.92 12.72
CA PHE A 67 17.03 -20.01 12.15
C PHE A 67 17.44 -18.54 12.30
N ARG A 68 18.06 -18.16 13.43
CA ARG A 68 18.63 -16.82 13.65
C ARG A 68 19.71 -16.48 12.62
N ARG A 69 20.55 -17.45 12.24
CA ARG A 69 21.68 -17.25 11.30
C ARG A 69 21.26 -17.32 9.84
N GLN A 70 20.42 -18.28 9.48
CA GLN A 70 20.20 -18.67 8.08
C GLN A 70 18.82 -18.27 7.54
N GLY A 71 17.85 -17.91 8.39
CA GLY A 71 16.49 -17.54 7.98
C GLY A 71 15.63 -18.67 7.43
N THR A 72 16.24 -19.82 7.12
CA THR A 72 15.61 -21.07 6.73
C THR A 72 16.26 -22.23 7.48
N PHE A 73 15.51 -23.31 7.73
CA PHE A 73 16.09 -24.55 8.26
C PHE A 73 16.73 -25.33 7.09
N ASP A 74 18.04 -25.58 7.14
CA ASP A 74 18.75 -26.32 6.10
C ASP A 74 18.41 -27.82 6.17
N THR A 75 17.93 -28.38 5.05
CA THR A 75 17.58 -29.80 4.89
C THR A 75 18.78 -30.69 4.57
N ALA A 76 19.99 -30.13 4.44
CA ALA A 76 21.20 -30.89 4.08
C ALA A 76 21.71 -31.85 5.17
N ILE A 77 21.16 -31.81 6.39
CA ILE A 77 21.45 -32.77 7.46
C ILE A 77 20.29 -33.77 7.57
N GLY A 78 20.25 -34.76 6.65
CA GLY A 78 19.54 -36.04 6.80
C GLY A 78 18.02 -36.06 6.53
N GLU A 79 17.63 -36.71 5.44
CA GLU A 79 16.25 -37.11 5.10
C GLU A 79 15.79 -38.40 5.83
N PRO A 80 14.50 -38.80 5.80
CA PRO A 80 13.25 -38.05 5.59
C PRO A 80 12.11 -38.45 6.59
N ASN A 81 10.96 -37.77 6.48
CA ASN A 81 9.61 -38.16 6.96
C ASN A 81 9.01 -37.43 8.18
N ALA A 82 8.93 -36.09 8.20
CA ALA A 82 7.90 -35.38 8.98
C ALA A 82 7.57 -33.89 8.66
N PRO A 83 7.97 -33.23 7.53
CA PRO A 83 8.10 -31.75 7.60
C PRO A 83 6.76 -31.00 7.53
N VAL A 84 5.75 -31.54 6.84
CA VAL A 84 4.47 -30.83 6.62
C VAL A 84 3.56 -30.87 7.86
N LEU A 85 3.69 -31.89 8.71
CA LEU A 85 2.92 -32.03 9.95
C LEU A 85 3.53 -31.28 11.14
N GLN A 86 4.86 -31.08 11.14
CA GLN A 86 5.55 -30.31 12.18
C GLN A 86 5.29 -28.80 12.02
N LEU A 87 5.29 -28.28 10.79
CA LEU A 87 4.94 -26.88 10.48
C LEU A 87 3.53 -26.49 10.97
N VAL A 88 2.60 -27.45 11.00
CA VAL A 88 1.21 -27.28 11.49
C VAL A 88 1.14 -27.31 13.02
N ARG A 89 2.07 -27.97 13.71
CA ARG A 89 2.18 -28.01 15.18
C ARG A 89 2.93 -26.80 15.75
N ASP A 90 3.95 -26.33 15.04
CA ASP A 90 4.73 -25.11 15.35
C ASP A 90 3.88 -23.84 15.23
N ALA A 91 2.79 -23.89 14.47
CA ALA A 91 1.89 -22.78 14.23
C ALA A 91 1.33 -22.13 15.51
N LYS A 92 1.10 -22.89 16.59
CA LYS A 92 0.56 -22.30 17.84
C LYS A 92 1.60 -21.49 18.62
N ALA A 93 2.82 -21.99 18.72
CA ALA A 93 3.92 -21.26 19.37
C ALA A 93 4.33 -20.03 18.53
N LEU A 94 4.42 -20.20 17.21
CA LEU A 94 4.61 -19.13 16.23
C LEU A 94 3.53 -18.04 16.38
N VAL A 95 2.26 -18.43 16.41
CA VAL A 95 1.13 -17.50 16.59
C VAL A 95 1.18 -16.83 17.96
N LYS A 96 1.57 -17.54 19.04
CA LYS A 96 1.72 -16.98 20.39
C LYS A 96 2.85 -15.94 20.44
N ALA A 97 4.00 -16.22 19.84
CA ALA A 97 5.13 -15.29 19.72
C ALA A 97 4.77 -14.07 18.86
N LEU A 98 4.17 -14.27 17.70
CA LEU A 98 3.67 -13.17 16.85
C LEU A 98 2.63 -12.31 17.56
N ASN A 99 1.71 -12.91 18.33
CA ASN A 99 0.73 -12.18 19.11
C ASN A 99 1.36 -11.40 20.27
N ARG A 100 2.50 -11.84 20.82
CA ARG A 100 3.27 -11.09 21.81
C ARG A 100 4.03 -9.93 21.18
N LEU A 101 4.66 -10.15 20.03
CA LEU A 101 5.31 -9.08 19.26
C LEU A 101 4.28 -8.02 18.83
N LYS A 102 3.06 -8.42 18.40
CA LYS A 102 1.97 -7.48 18.08
C LYS A 102 1.49 -6.64 19.27
N LYS A 103 1.75 -7.07 20.52
CA LYS A 103 1.38 -6.32 21.74
C LYS A 103 2.44 -5.30 22.16
N ARG A 104 3.62 -5.32 21.55
CA ARG A 104 4.69 -4.37 21.83
C ARG A 104 4.36 -3.03 21.19
N ASP A 105 4.33 -1.98 22.00
CA ASP A 105 4.03 -0.61 21.55
C ASP A 105 5.24 0.13 20.98
N ASP A 106 6.45 -0.43 21.13
CA ASP A 106 7.72 0.16 20.72
C ASP A 106 8.15 -0.25 19.30
N ILE A 107 7.46 -1.21 18.67
CA ILE A 107 7.75 -1.71 17.33
C ILE A 107 6.54 -1.58 16.40
N VAL A 108 6.79 -1.49 15.10
CA VAL A 108 5.79 -1.52 14.04
C VAL A 108 6.05 -2.74 13.16
N ILE A 109 5.07 -3.62 13.07
CA ILE A 109 5.08 -4.77 12.15
C ILE A 109 4.26 -4.40 10.92
N THR A 110 4.91 -4.23 9.77
CA THR A 110 4.27 -3.83 8.52
C THR A 110 4.75 -4.66 7.34
N ARG A 111 4.05 -4.62 6.23
CA ARG A 111 4.54 -5.20 4.97
C ARG A 111 5.43 -4.18 4.27
N PRO A 112 6.62 -4.56 3.77
CA PRO A 112 7.41 -3.68 2.92
C PRO A 112 6.71 -3.48 1.57
N ASP A 113 7.15 -2.47 0.83
CA ASP A 113 6.71 -2.18 -0.54
C ASP A 113 7.01 -3.35 -1.50
N LYS A 114 8.11 -4.07 -1.26
CA LYS A 114 8.52 -5.26 -2.01
C LYS A 114 9.14 -6.30 -1.08
N GLY A 115 8.54 -7.49 -0.98
CA GLY A 115 9.02 -8.60 -0.16
C GLY A 115 8.06 -8.96 0.97
N SER A 116 8.56 -9.70 1.95
CA SER A 116 7.76 -10.24 3.07
C SER A 116 8.14 -9.57 4.39
N GLY A 117 7.15 -9.04 5.11
CA GLY A 117 7.16 -8.62 6.53
C GLY A 117 8.41 -7.92 7.09
N VAL A 118 8.28 -6.64 7.47
CA VAL A 118 9.32 -5.85 8.11
C VAL A 118 8.91 -5.44 9.53
N VAL A 119 9.86 -5.46 10.46
CA VAL A 119 9.71 -4.85 11.79
C VAL A 119 10.72 -3.75 11.97
N MET A 120 10.21 -2.61 12.42
CA MET A 120 10.99 -1.41 12.66
C MET A 120 10.62 -0.85 14.03
N ASP A 121 11.55 -0.12 14.65
CA ASP A 121 11.25 0.67 15.82
C ASP A 121 10.20 1.74 15.49
N LYS A 122 9.25 1.95 16.40
CA LYS A 122 8.13 2.88 16.15
C LYS A 122 8.61 4.31 15.95
N ALA A 123 9.68 4.72 16.64
CA ALA A 123 10.24 6.06 16.51
C ALA A 123 10.86 6.30 15.13
N GLY A 124 11.62 5.33 14.62
CA GLY A 124 12.20 5.30 13.28
C GLY A 124 11.15 5.27 12.20
N TYR A 125 10.11 4.45 12.38
CA TYR A 125 8.95 4.44 11.50
C TYR A 125 8.27 5.81 11.45
N THR A 126 7.90 6.41 12.59
CA THR A 126 7.27 7.74 12.60
C THR A 126 8.16 8.80 11.95
N ARG A 127 9.47 8.80 12.24
CA ARG A 127 10.43 9.74 11.65
C ARG A 127 10.49 9.62 10.12
N LEU A 128 10.62 8.40 9.60
CA LEU A 128 10.69 8.15 8.16
C LEU A 128 9.36 8.48 7.46
N LEU A 129 8.22 8.24 8.10
CA LEU A 129 6.91 8.52 7.54
C LEU A 129 6.64 10.03 7.52
N SER A 130 7.02 10.72 8.60
CA SER A 130 6.95 12.17 8.66
C SER A 130 7.82 12.81 7.58
N ALA A 131 9.08 12.40 7.47
CA ALA A 131 10.00 12.92 6.46
C ALA A 131 9.54 12.63 5.01
N ALA A 132 8.86 11.52 4.77
CA ALA A 132 8.36 11.14 3.45
C ALA A 132 7.03 11.82 3.05
N SER A 133 6.30 12.41 4.01
CA SER A 133 4.96 12.95 3.75
C SER A 133 4.58 14.15 4.61
N ILE A 134 4.60 14.00 5.95
CA ILE A 134 3.94 14.94 6.88
C ILE A 134 4.71 16.26 7.01
N ASP A 135 6.04 16.22 6.89
CA ASP A 135 6.89 17.39 7.10
C ASP A 135 6.84 18.39 5.93
N ASP A 136 6.22 18.02 4.81
CA ASP A 136 6.01 18.92 3.67
C ASP A 136 4.81 19.85 3.91
N SER A 137 5.08 20.93 4.66
CA SER A 137 4.10 21.99 4.95
C SER A 137 3.59 22.75 3.72
N SER A 138 4.21 22.58 2.54
CA SER A 138 3.69 23.14 1.29
C SER A 138 2.50 22.35 0.73
N LYS A 139 2.39 21.07 1.13
CA LYS A 139 1.37 20.13 0.63
C LYS A 139 0.33 19.76 1.66
N LEU A 140 0.69 19.78 2.94
CA LEU A 140 -0.19 19.39 4.03
C LEU A 140 -0.35 20.53 5.03
N LEU A 141 -1.60 20.84 5.33
CA LEU A 141 -1.97 21.76 6.40
C LEU A 141 -2.34 20.97 7.64
N ARG A 142 -1.88 21.41 8.80
CA ARG A 142 -2.37 20.85 10.06
C ARG A 142 -3.81 21.28 10.26
N ALA A 143 -4.71 20.31 10.42
CA ALA A 143 -6.07 20.57 10.84
C ALA A 143 -6.06 21.23 12.22
N ASP A 144 -6.75 22.37 12.35
CA ASP A 144 -6.94 23.00 13.66
C ASP A 144 -7.96 22.17 14.45
N GLU A 145 -7.54 21.66 15.61
CA GLU A 145 -8.43 20.95 16.53
C GLU A 145 -9.42 21.92 17.21
N LYS A 146 -9.22 23.24 17.08
CA LYS A 146 -10.07 24.24 17.70
C LYS A 146 -11.38 24.41 16.96
N ARG A 147 -12.44 24.50 17.75
CA ARG A 147 -13.80 24.79 17.30
C ARG A 147 -13.90 26.21 16.74
N ALA A 148 -14.38 26.35 15.50
CA ALA A 148 -14.78 27.64 14.96
C ALA A 148 -15.91 28.27 15.81
N LYS A 149 -15.80 29.57 16.12
CA LYS A 149 -16.84 30.30 16.85
C LYS A 149 -18.10 30.35 15.99
N SER A 150 -19.19 29.72 16.45
CA SER A 150 -20.50 29.82 15.80
C SER A 150 -21.51 30.49 16.72
N HIS A 151 -22.48 31.21 16.14
CA HIS A 151 -23.54 31.92 16.86
C HIS A 151 -24.67 30.99 17.39
N CYS A 152 -24.54 29.67 17.22
CA CYS A 152 -25.57 28.69 17.58
C CYS A 152 -25.08 27.76 18.71
N ARG A 153 -26.04 27.14 19.41
CA ARG A 153 -25.75 26.18 20.49
C ARG A 153 -24.82 25.09 19.97
N PRO A 154 -23.63 24.94 20.57
CA PRO A 154 -22.72 23.86 20.26
C PRO A 154 -23.39 22.47 20.25
N PRO A 155 -23.25 21.65 19.18
CA PRO A 155 -23.39 20.21 19.34
C PRO A 155 -22.47 19.74 20.48
N LYS A 156 -22.96 18.77 21.29
CA LYS A 156 -22.25 18.23 22.46
C LYS A 156 -20.87 17.69 22.10
N HIS A 157 -20.67 17.24 20.86
CA HIS A 157 -19.42 16.69 20.34
C HIS A 157 -19.02 17.54 19.13
N PHE A 158 -17.83 18.14 19.16
CA PHE A 158 -17.22 18.78 18.01
C PHE A 158 -16.26 17.79 17.39
N HIS A 159 -16.51 17.44 16.14
CA HIS A 159 -15.58 16.66 15.34
C HIS A 159 -15.45 17.44 14.02
N PRO A 160 -14.24 17.92 13.65
CA PRO A 160 -14.04 18.68 12.43
C PRO A 160 -14.81 18.06 11.26
N LEU A 161 -14.62 16.75 11.03
CA LEU A 161 -15.23 15.95 9.95
C LEU A 161 -16.77 16.00 9.85
N LEU A 162 -17.50 16.41 10.90
CA LEU A 162 -18.96 16.54 10.84
C LEU A 162 -19.39 17.69 9.92
N LYS A 163 -18.54 18.70 9.72
CA LYS A 163 -18.83 19.79 8.81
C LYS A 163 -18.71 19.30 7.37
N GLU A 164 -17.61 18.64 7.06
CA GLU A 164 -17.30 18.07 5.75
C GLU A 164 -18.34 17.02 5.36
N GLU A 165 -18.76 16.17 6.31
CA GLU A 165 -19.86 15.21 6.12
C GLU A 165 -21.18 15.91 5.72
N LYS A 166 -21.49 17.04 6.35
CA LYS A 166 -22.68 17.84 6.00
C LYS A 166 -22.54 18.51 4.65
N ASP A 167 -21.36 19.06 4.36
CA ASP A 167 -21.08 19.73 3.10
C ASP A 167 -21.20 18.74 1.92
N VAL A 168 -20.67 17.52 2.07
CA VAL A 168 -20.82 16.43 1.09
C VAL A 168 -22.29 16.06 0.92
N ASN A 169 -23.01 15.80 2.02
CA ASN A 169 -24.43 15.47 1.95
C ASN A 169 -25.28 16.56 1.28
N MET A 170 -24.98 17.82 1.54
CA MET A 170 -25.65 18.97 0.92
C MET A 170 -25.41 18.99 -0.58
N ILE A 171 -24.15 18.89 -1.01
CA ILE A 171 -23.78 18.88 -2.44
C ILE A 171 -24.40 17.68 -3.16
N LEU A 172 -24.37 16.49 -2.56
CA LEU A 172 -25.00 15.30 -3.16
C LEU A 172 -26.49 15.50 -3.43
N ARG A 173 -27.23 16.10 -2.49
CA ARG A 173 -28.68 16.36 -2.61
C ARG A 173 -29.01 17.53 -3.54
N GLU A 174 -28.09 18.48 -3.70
CA GLU A 174 -28.21 19.57 -4.67
C GLU A 174 -27.98 19.07 -6.11
N VAL A 175 -26.95 18.24 -6.30
CA VAL A 175 -26.43 17.87 -7.62
C VAL A 175 -27.09 16.61 -8.19
N LEU A 176 -27.29 15.58 -7.36
CA LEU A 176 -27.64 14.23 -7.81
C LEU A 176 -29.10 13.90 -7.50
N LEU A 177 -29.67 12.97 -8.28
CA LEU A 177 -30.98 12.39 -8.01
C LEU A 177 -31.01 11.72 -6.64
N GLN A 178 -32.18 11.76 -5.99
CA GLN A 178 -32.38 11.35 -4.60
C GLN A 178 -31.86 9.92 -4.31
N ASN A 179 -32.13 8.97 -5.20
CA ASN A 179 -31.68 7.58 -5.08
C ASN A 179 -30.15 7.44 -5.11
N ILE A 180 -29.47 8.21 -5.96
CA ILE A 180 -28.01 8.22 -6.05
C ILE A 180 -27.42 8.92 -4.83
N ALA A 181 -27.95 10.09 -4.48
CA ALA A 181 -27.53 10.86 -3.32
C ALA A 181 -27.63 10.05 -2.02
N ASP A 182 -28.73 9.33 -1.80
CA ASP A 182 -28.90 8.48 -0.61
C ASP A 182 -27.95 7.27 -0.59
N SER A 183 -27.60 6.73 -1.76
CA SER A 183 -26.62 5.65 -1.88
C SER A 183 -25.20 6.13 -1.54
N LEU A 184 -24.85 7.34 -2.00
CA LEU A 184 -23.52 7.93 -1.83
C LEU A 184 -23.35 8.66 -0.49
N SER A 185 -24.45 8.91 0.22
CA SER A 185 -24.44 9.61 1.50
C SER A 185 -23.46 8.93 2.48
N PRO A 186 -22.66 9.70 3.24
CA PRO A 186 -21.75 9.18 4.25
C PRO A 186 -22.50 8.32 5.28
N LYS A 187 -21.99 7.12 5.57
CA LYS A 187 -22.54 6.21 6.61
C LYS A 187 -21.70 6.17 7.89
N GLY A 188 -20.66 7.00 7.95
CA GLY A 188 -19.76 7.19 9.07
C GLY A 188 -18.63 8.13 8.69
N SER A 189 -18.04 8.82 9.67
CA SER A 189 -16.92 9.73 9.47
C SER A 189 -15.71 9.28 10.28
N ARG A 190 -14.88 8.41 9.68
CA ARG A 190 -13.53 8.14 10.17
C ARG A 190 -12.52 9.00 9.43
N PRO A 191 -11.49 9.55 10.10
CA PRO A 191 -10.41 10.21 9.40
C PRO A 191 -9.65 9.20 8.53
N ALA A 192 -9.09 9.67 7.41
CA ALA A 192 -8.19 8.88 6.60
C ALA A 192 -6.95 8.48 7.41
N HIS A 193 -6.47 7.26 7.22
CA HIS A 193 -5.35 6.70 7.96
C HIS A 193 -4.10 6.66 7.08
N LEU A 194 -3.08 7.43 7.45
CA LEU A 194 -1.78 7.40 6.79
C LEU A 194 -0.93 6.24 7.33
N CYS A 195 -0.55 5.31 6.45
CA CYS A 195 0.44 4.26 6.72
C CYS A 195 1.66 4.41 5.79
N GLY A 196 2.79 3.85 6.20
CA GLY A 196 4.04 3.85 5.43
C GLY A 196 4.45 2.44 5.08
N LEU A 197 4.76 2.21 3.79
CA LEU A 197 5.42 0.98 3.35
C LEU A 197 6.92 1.24 3.18
N LEU A 198 7.75 0.38 3.76
CA LEU A 198 9.21 0.49 3.67
C LEU A 198 9.72 0.07 2.29
N LYS A 199 10.55 0.91 1.68
CA LYS A 199 11.23 0.64 0.41
C LYS A 199 12.60 0.02 0.67
N THR A 200 12.63 -1.22 1.15
CA THR A 200 13.87 -1.94 1.51
C THR A 200 14.81 -2.21 0.33
N HIS A 201 14.36 -1.99 -0.90
CA HIS A 201 15.16 -2.14 -2.12
C HIS A 201 16.00 -0.90 -2.48
N LYS A 202 15.99 0.15 -1.66
CA LYS A 202 16.79 1.36 -1.85
C LYS A 202 17.96 1.35 -0.87
N ALA A 203 19.13 1.83 -1.31
CA ALA A 203 20.34 1.89 -0.47
C ALA A 203 20.12 2.69 0.82
N ASN A 204 19.32 3.75 0.74
CA ASN A 204 18.84 4.48 1.90
C ASN A 204 17.40 4.06 2.22
N LEU A 205 17.15 3.73 3.49
CA LEU A 205 15.81 3.43 3.98
C LEU A 205 14.88 4.63 3.72
N SER A 206 13.81 4.35 2.98
CA SER A 206 12.79 5.35 2.65
C SER A 206 11.41 4.70 2.70
N MET A 207 10.36 5.51 2.83
CA MET A 207 8.99 5.03 2.87
C MET A 207 8.16 5.49 1.67
N ARG A 208 7.18 4.67 1.31
CA ARG A 208 6.03 5.06 0.48
C ARG A 208 4.86 5.35 1.42
N PRO A 209 4.45 6.61 1.61
CA PRO A 209 3.21 6.90 2.30
C PRO A 209 2.02 6.38 1.48
N ILE A 210 1.05 5.79 2.17
CA ILE A 210 -0.22 5.30 1.65
C ILE A 210 -1.32 5.86 2.55
N LEU A 211 -2.27 6.54 1.94
CA LEU A 211 -3.43 7.05 2.64
C LEU A 211 -4.60 6.08 2.44
N SER A 212 -5.05 5.46 3.53
CA SER A 212 -6.23 4.59 3.53
C SER A 212 -7.47 5.43 3.84
N GLU A 213 -8.40 5.44 2.89
CA GLU A 213 -9.60 6.29 2.96
C GLU A 213 -10.88 5.50 3.16
N THR A 214 -10.74 4.20 3.39
CA THR A 214 -11.91 3.35 3.59
C THR A 214 -12.68 3.82 4.83
N GLY A 215 -13.92 4.26 4.60
CA GLY A 215 -14.80 4.75 5.66
C GLY A 215 -14.63 6.23 6.00
N THR A 216 -13.97 7.02 5.16
CA THR A 216 -14.07 8.49 5.20
C THR A 216 -15.43 8.96 4.69
N TYR A 217 -15.75 10.23 4.94
CA TYR A 217 -17.05 10.81 4.59
C TYR A 217 -17.26 10.88 3.05
N ASP A 218 -16.20 11.00 2.28
CA ASP A 218 -16.20 11.16 0.82
C ASP A 218 -15.98 9.83 0.07
N TYR A 219 -15.58 8.76 0.76
CA TYR A 219 -15.18 7.49 0.15
C TYR A 219 -16.18 6.95 -0.89
N ASN A 220 -17.48 6.94 -0.57
CA ASN A 220 -18.50 6.43 -1.49
C ASN A 220 -18.61 7.29 -2.76
N LEU A 221 -18.54 8.62 -2.60
CA LEU A 221 -18.56 9.56 -3.72
C LEU A 221 -17.30 9.42 -4.57
N SER A 222 -16.12 9.37 -3.95
CA SER A 222 -14.85 9.21 -4.66
C SER A 222 -14.80 7.92 -5.46
N LYS A 223 -15.27 6.81 -4.88
CA LYS A 223 -15.39 5.52 -5.58
C LYS A 223 -16.38 5.57 -6.74
N TRP A 224 -17.54 6.20 -6.54
CA TRP A 224 -18.53 6.36 -7.61
C TRP A 224 -17.98 7.20 -8.77
N LEU A 225 -17.30 8.32 -8.47
CA LEU A 225 -16.65 9.15 -9.49
C LEU A 225 -15.53 8.40 -10.21
N GLU A 226 -14.69 7.65 -9.49
CA GLU A 226 -13.65 6.80 -10.08
C GLU A 226 -14.27 5.81 -11.09
N GLU A 227 -15.29 5.06 -10.68
CA GLU A 227 -15.96 4.07 -11.54
C GLU A 227 -16.54 4.70 -12.81
N LYS A 228 -17.11 5.91 -12.71
CA LYS A 228 -17.74 6.63 -13.83
C LYS A 228 -16.73 7.33 -14.75
N LEU A 229 -15.60 7.79 -14.22
CA LEU A 229 -14.60 8.53 -14.99
C LEU A 229 -13.45 7.65 -15.48
N LYS A 230 -13.33 6.41 -14.99
CA LYS A 230 -12.30 5.45 -15.40
C LYS A 230 -12.14 5.29 -16.92
N PRO A 231 -13.21 5.25 -17.75
CA PRO A 231 -13.04 5.18 -19.20
C PRO A 231 -12.22 6.32 -19.80
N LEU A 232 -12.22 7.51 -19.17
CA LEU A 232 -11.46 8.68 -19.63
C LEU A 232 -9.95 8.61 -19.31
N SER A 233 -9.54 7.64 -18.49
CA SER A 233 -8.14 7.45 -18.09
C SER A 233 -7.31 6.69 -19.12
N MET A 234 -7.95 6.05 -20.09
CA MET A 234 -7.31 5.24 -21.12
C MET A 234 -7.27 5.99 -22.46
N ASN A 235 -6.21 5.77 -23.24
CA ASN A 235 -6.10 6.21 -24.62
C ASN A 235 -5.44 5.12 -25.48
N ASP A 236 -5.28 5.39 -26.78
CA ASP A 236 -4.72 4.44 -27.75
C ASP A 236 -3.28 4.02 -27.45
N PHE A 237 -2.54 4.81 -26.67
CA PHE A 237 -1.15 4.54 -26.26
C PHE A 237 -1.04 3.89 -24.88
N THR A 238 -2.17 3.61 -24.22
CA THR A 238 -2.16 3.05 -22.87
C THR A 238 -2.03 1.53 -22.93
N ILE A 239 -0.93 1.01 -22.39
CA ILE A 239 -0.66 -0.43 -22.33
C ILE A 239 -0.98 -0.94 -20.92
N THR A 240 -1.91 -1.88 -20.82
CA THR A 240 -2.46 -2.36 -19.54
C THR A 240 -1.66 -3.46 -18.87
N ASP A 241 -0.79 -4.14 -19.62
CA ASP A 241 -0.08 -5.32 -19.11
C ASP A 241 1.34 -5.43 -19.72
N ALA A 242 2.25 -6.02 -18.94
CA ALA A 242 3.65 -6.17 -19.30
C ALA A 242 3.87 -7.12 -20.49
N ILE A 243 3.01 -8.13 -20.67
CA ILE A 243 3.12 -9.05 -21.81
C ILE A 243 2.80 -8.29 -23.09
N ARG A 244 1.69 -7.55 -23.12
CA ARG A 244 1.29 -6.73 -24.27
C ARG A 244 2.36 -5.69 -24.61
N PHE A 245 2.94 -5.04 -23.60
CA PHE A 245 4.08 -4.14 -23.80
C PHE A 245 5.26 -4.82 -24.50
N SER A 246 5.62 -6.03 -24.06
CA SER A 246 6.72 -6.79 -24.65
C SER A 246 6.47 -7.19 -26.10
N GLU A 247 5.23 -7.53 -26.44
CA GLU A 247 4.82 -7.86 -27.81
C GLU A 247 4.84 -6.62 -28.70
N GLU A 248 4.31 -5.50 -28.21
CA GLU A 248 4.23 -4.24 -28.95
C GLU A 248 5.63 -3.69 -29.28
N ILE A 249 6.55 -3.70 -28.31
CA ILE A 249 7.94 -3.29 -28.55
C ILE A 249 8.64 -4.23 -29.55
N ARG A 250 8.45 -5.55 -29.45
CA ARG A 250 9.09 -6.51 -30.36
C ARG A 250 8.62 -6.36 -31.79
N ASN A 251 7.36 -5.99 -31.98
CA ASN A 251 6.74 -5.83 -33.30
C ASN A 251 6.83 -4.39 -33.82
N SER A 252 7.28 -3.44 -32.99
CA SER A 252 7.49 -2.06 -33.41
C SER A 252 8.78 -1.97 -34.25
N PRO A 253 8.73 -1.33 -35.43
CA PRO A 253 9.93 -1.12 -36.24
C PRO A 253 10.82 -0.08 -35.55
N ILE A 254 11.86 -0.54 -34.87
CA ILE A 254 12.91 0.30 -34.27
C ILE A 254 14.12 0.20 -35.20
N GLY A 255 14.49 1.32 -35.83
CA GLY A 255 15.65 1.42 -36.72
C GLY A 255 16.97 1.35 -35.97
N GLU A 256 18.07 1.14 -36.70
CA GLU A 256 19.43 1.06 -36.11
C GLU A 256 19.87 2.38 -35.46
N ASP A 257 19.30 3.52 -35.89
CA ASP A 257 19.59 4.86 -35.36
C ASP A 257 18.58 5.33 -34.29
N ASP A 258 17.55 4.52 -33.99
CA ASP A 258 16.52 4.88 -33.01
C ASP A 258 17.01 4.63 -31.58
N ILE A 259 16.60 5.51 -30.65
CA ILE A 259 16.90 5.39 -29.23
C ILE A 259 15.64 5.20 -28.39
N LEU A 260 15.66 4.20 -27.50
CA LEU A 260 14.63 4.00 -26.50
C LEU A 260 14.99 4.79 -25.24
N VAL A 261 14.12 5.71 -24.85
CA VAL A 261 14.32 6.55 -23.66
C VAL A 261 13.26 6.24 -22.61
N PRO A 262 13.60 5.56 -21.50
CA PRO A 262 12.66 5.33 -20.42
C PRO A 262 12.49 6.60 -19.58
N TYR A 263 11.25 6.98 -19.33
CA TYR A 263 10.89 8.07 -18.42
C TYR A 263 10.12 7.51 -17.22
N ASP A 264 10.40 8.04 -16.03
CA ASP A 264 9.65 7.75 -14.81
C ASP A 264 9.25 9.07 -14.14
N VAL A 265 8.03 9.10 -13.59
CA VAL A 265 7.51 10.29 -12.91
C VAL A 265 7.76 10.17 -11.42
N THR A 266 8.53 11.12 -10.88
CA THR A 266 8.80 11.16 -9.44
C THR A 266 7.62 11.72 -8.65
N ALA A 267 7.20 10.99 -7.60
CA ALA A 267 6.24 11.46 -6.60
C ALA A 267 4.88 11.94 -7.15
N LEU A 268 4.37 11.25 -8.18
CA LEU A 268 3.12 11.57 -8.91
C LEU A 268 1.95 11.94 -7.98
N PHE A 269 1.68 11.13 -6.94
CA PHE A 269 0.55 11.37 -6.03
C PHE A 269 0.62 12.70 -5.26
N THR A 270 1.82 13.24 -5.03
CA THR A 270 2.00 14.46 -4.22
C THR A 270 2.21 15.72 -5.06
N ASN A 271 2.49 15.56 -6.36
CA ASN A 271 2.79 16.67 -7.28
C ASN A 271 1.70 16.82 -8.35
N PHE A 272 0.53 16.23 -8.12
CA PHE A 272 -0.55 16.21 -9.09
C PHE A 272 -1.28 17.57 -9.14
N PRO A 273 -1.40 18.22 -10.32
CA PRO A 273 -2.05 19.53 -10.45
C PRO A 273 -3.58 19.38 -10.38
N LEU A 274 -4.11 19.22 -9.17
CA LEU A 274 -5.50 18.83 -8.90
C LEU A 274 -6.54 19.65 -9.70
N ASN A 275 -6.48 20.98 -9.60
CA ASN A 275 -7.44 21.85 -10.29
C ASN A 275 -7.36 21.72 -11.82
N GLY A 276 -6.15 21.60 -12.37
CA GLY A 276 -5.95 21.41 -13.81
C GLY A 276 -6.55 20.10 -14.28
N THR A 277 -6.34 19.02 -13.52
CA THR A 277 -6.95 17.72 -13.84
C THR A 277 -8.46 17.74 -13.74
N ILE A 278 -9.03 18.37 -12.71
CA ILE A 278 -10.50 18.49 -12.58
C ILE A 278 -11.08 19.15 -13.83
N ASN A 279 -10.47 20.23 -14.31
CA ASN A 279 -10.91 20.89 -15.54
C ASN A 279 -10.83 19.96 -16.76
N ILE A 280 -9.70 19.26 -16.95
CA ILE A 280 -9.52 18.31 -18.06
C ILE A 280 -10.56 17.18 -18.00
N LEU A 281 -10.85 16.65 -16.82
CA LEU A 281 -11.85 15.58 -16.64
C LEU A 281 -13.25 16.07 -16.97
N VAL A 282 -13.61 17.27 -16.52
CA VAL A 282 -14.92 17.88 -16.81
C VAL A 282 -15.05 18.15 -18.31
N GLU A 283 -14.05 18.78 -18.93
CA GLU A 283 -14.04 19.02 -20.38
C GLU A 283 -14.24 17.72 -21.16
N LYS A 284 -13.47 16.67 -20.83
CA LYS A 284 -13.61 15.35 -21.48
C LYS A 284 -14.96 14.69 -21.23
N ALA A 285 -15.51 14.81 -20.02
CA ALA A 285 -16.78 14.19 -19.65
C ALA A 285 -17.96 14.76 -20.45
N PHE A 286 -17.90 16.03 -20.83
CA PHE A 286 -18.97 16.73 -21.53
C PHE A 286 -18.77 16.86 -23.05
N VAL A 287 -17.68 16.30 -23.61
CA VAL A 287 -17.57 16.13 -25.08
C VAL A 287 -18.75 15.29 -25.55
N ASP A 288 -19.52 15.82 -26.49
CA ASP A 288 -20.72 15.21 -27.06
C ASP A 288 -21.76 14.76 -26.02
N ASP A 289 -21.76 15.40 -24.84
CA ASP A 289 -22.61 15.04 -23.70
C ASP A 289 -22.42 13.57 -23.23
N TRP A 290 -21.22 13.02 -23.46
CA TRP A 290 -20.89 11.61 -23.21
C TRP A 290 -21.25 11.14 -21.80
N PHE A 291 -20.92 11.91 -20.77
CA PHE A 291 -21.11 11.50 -19.38
C PHE A 291 -22.59 11.35 -19.01
N ASN A 292 -23.42 12.28 -19.47
CA ASN A 292 -24.86 12.24 -19.23
C ASN A 292 -25.51 11.09 -20.01
N GLN A 293 -25.18 10.93 -21.29
CA GLN A 293 -25.71 9.85 -22.14
C GLN A 293 -25.31 8.46 -21.65
N THR A 294 -24.06 8.29 -21.22
CA THR A 294 -23.53 6.98 -20.81
C THR A 294 -24.13 6.50 -19.49
N TYR A 295 -24.46 7.41 -18.59
CA TYR A 295 -24.85 7.09 -17.21
C TYR A 295 -26.27 7.49 -16.85
N ASP A 296 -27.06 7.97 -17.82
CA ASP A 296 -28.43 8.47 -17.63
C ASP A 296 -28.46 9.54 -16.53
N LEU A 297 -27.60 10.55 -16.69
CA LEU A 297 -27.48 11.69 -15.80
C LEU A 297 -27.91 12.97 -16.51
N ASN A 298 -28.16 14.03 -15.74
CA ASN A 298 -28.46 15.36 -16.27
C ASN A 298 -27.67 16.42 -15.48
N LEU A 299 -26.35 16.33 -15.57
CA LEU A 299 -25.43 17.21 -14.87
C LEU A 299 -24.94 18.34 -15.78
N GLN A 300 -24.59 19.47 -15.16
CA GLN A 300 -23.86 20.56 -15.79
C GLN A 300 -22.37 20.52 -15.39
N ASN A 301 -21.53 21.21 -16.16
CA ASN A 301 -20.08 21.29 -15.93
C ASN A 301 -19.74 21.73 -14.49
N ASP A 302 -20.42 22.74 -13.97
CA ASP A 302 -20.21 23.25 -12.60
C ASP A 302 -20.59 22.22 -11.54
N GLN A 303 -21.62 21.42 -11.79
CA GLN A 303 -22.11 20.40 -10.89
C GLN A 303 -21.13 19.23 -10.79
N LEU A 304 -20.60 18.73 -11.91
CA LEU A 304 -19.53 17.71 -11.90
C LEU A 304 -18.24 18.26 -11.26
N THR A 305 -17.92 19.53 -11.53
CA THR A 305 -16.78 20.21 -10.89
C THR A 305 -16.93 20.26 -9.36
N LYS A 306 -18.13 20.58 -8.84
CA LYS A 306 -18.42 20.57 -7.39
C LYS A 306 -18.21 19.18 -6.79
N LEU A 307 -18.74 18.14 -7.45
CA LEU A 307 -18.57 16.75 -6.99
C LEU A 307 -17.10 16.33 -6.95
N LEU A 308 -16.33 16.64 -8.00
CA LEU A 308 -14.90 16.33 -8.06
C LEU A 308 -14.10 17.09 -6.98
N LYS A 309 -14.42 18.37 -6.75
CA LYS A 309 -13.74 19.17 -5.73
C LYS A 309 -14.00 18.65 -4.33
N ILE A 310 -15.25 18.35 -3.98
CA ILE A 310 -15.57 17.87 -2.63
C ILE A 310 -15.02 16.45 -2.38
N ALA A 311 -14.97 15.60 -3.40
CA ALA A 311 -14.37 14.27 -3.34
C ALA A 311 -12.83 14.28 -3.30
N SER A 312 -12.21 15.41 -3.62
CA SER A 312 -10.74 15.59 -3.64
C SER A 312 -10.25 16.53 -2.54
N HIS A 313 -11.13 17.04 -1.68
CA HIS A 313 -10.79 18.01 -0.64
C HIS A 313 -10.23 17.28 0.58
N ARG A 314 -8.94 17.46 0.86
CA ARG A 314 -8.23 16.90 2.02
C ARG A 314 -7.32 17.94 2.65
#